data_AF-G2GWP3-F1
#
_entry.id   AF-G2GWP3-F1
#
_cell.length_a   1.000
_cell.length_b   1.000
_cell.length_c   1.000
_cell.angle_alpha   90.00
_cell.angle_beta   90.00
_cell.angle_gamma   90.00
#
_symmetry.space_group_name_H-M   'P 1'
#
loop_
_entity.id
_entity.type
_entity.pdbx_description
1 polymer ?
#
loop_
_entity_poly.entity_id
_entity_poly.type
_entity_poly.pdbx_seq_one_letter_code
_entity_poly.pdbx_strand_id
1 'polypeptide(L)'
;MTLLTQSCRQLIVEAAVAGVNRALLEEARIILEALPLLVPDAEVRLLCQSILLVGLGELPEALQLLEKSQSAEAQALRKSLLLS
;
A
#
# COMPACT_ATOMS: atom_id res chain seq x y z
N MET A 1 -0.46 6.91 -19.29
CA MET A 1 0.85 6.21 -19.42
C MET A 1 1.87 6.99 -18.61
N THR A 2 2.55 6.34 -17.66
CA THR A 2 3.66 6.96 -16.90
C THR A 2 4.97 6.75 -17.66
N LEU A 3 5.84 7.76 -17.72
CA LEU A 3 7.19 7.66 -18.33
C LEU A 3 8.16 6.75 -17.55
N LEU A 4 7.76 6.26 -16.37
CA LEU A 4 8.59 5.44 -15.49
C LEU A 4 8.60 3.97 -15.92
N THR A 5 9.78 3.36 -15.87
CA THR A 5 9.94 1.90 -15.99
C THR A 5 9.23 1.19 -14.84
N GLN A 6 8.95 -0.11 -15.01
CA GLN A 6 8.36 -0.92 -13.94
C GLN A 6 9.22 -0.91 -12.67
N SER A 7 10.54 -1.06 -12.81
CA SER A 7 11.47 -1.06 -11.68
C SER A 7 11.47 0.27 -10.94
N CYS A 8 11.43 1.41 -11.65
CA CYS A 8 11.32 2.72 -11.00
C CYS A 8 10.02 2.87 -10.21
N ARG A 9 8.88 2.42 -10.75
CA ARG A 9 7.60 2.49 -10.02
C ARG A 9 7.62 1.61 -8.77
N GLN A 10 8.17 0.40 -8.87
CA GLN A 10 8.34 -0.50 -7.73
C GLN A 10 9.18 0.14 -6.62
N LEU A 11 10.34 0.71 -6.95
CA LEU A 11 11.21 1.36 -5.98
C LEU A 11 10.54 2.54 -5.26
N ILE A 12 9.70 3.30 -5.96
CA ILE A 12 8.93 4.40 -5.34
C ILE A 12 7.96 3.85 -4.29
N VAL A 13 7.24 2.76 -4.60
CA VAL A 13 6.30 2.14 -3.65
C VAL A 13 7.04 1.53 -2.46
N GLU A 14 8.14 0.83 -2.70
CA GLU A 14 8.99 0.26 -1.63
C GLU A 14 9.56 1.36 -0.73
N ALA A 15 9.96 2.50 -1.31
CA ALA A 15 10.42 3.66 -0.55
C ALA A 15 9.33 4.24 0.36
N ALA A 16 8.07 4.28 -0.09
CA ALA A 16 6.96 4.70 0.76
C ALA A 16 6.73 3.75 1.94
N VAL A 17 6.81 2.43 1.69
CA VAL A 17 6.69 1.40 2.73
C VAL A 17 7.84 1.50 3.75
N ALA A 18 9.06 1.80 3.29
CA ALA A 18 10.17 2.08 4.19
C ALA A 18 9.97 3.41 4.94
N GLY A 19 9.40 4.42 4.28
CA GLY A 19 9.17 5.76 4.80
C GLY A 19 8.19 5.80 5.97
N VAL A 20 7.07 5.07 5.89
CA VAL A 20 6.11 4.96 7.01
C VAL A 20 6.76 4.39 8.27
N ASN A 21 7.71 3.46 8.12
CA ASN A 21 8.47 2.89 9.26
C ASN A 21 9.52 3.86 9.83
N ARG A 22 9.82 4.97 9.15
CA ARG A 22 10.85 5.95 9.51
C ARG A 22 10.27 7.36 9.73
N ALA A 23 8.95 7.46 9.94
CA ALA A 23 8.22 8.70 10.18
C ALA A 23 8.24 9.72 9.01
N LEU A 24 8.52 9.28 7.79
CA LEU A 24 8.37 10.09 6.57
C LEU A 24 6.92 10.05 6.07
N LEU A 25 6.00 10.55 6.90
CA LEU A 25 4.56 10.35 6.72
C LEU A 25 3.98 11.20 5.58
N GLU A 26 4.51 12.41 5.37
CA GLU A 26 4.08 13.28 4.27
C GLU A 26 4.46 12.68 2.90
N GLU A 27 5.70 12.24 2.74
CA GLU A 27 6.18 11.62 1.51
C GLU A 27 5.46 10.31 1.23
N ALA A 28 5.22 9.50 2.26
CA ALA A 28 4.44 8.27 2.13
C ALA A 28 2.99 8.55 1.69
N ARG A 29 2.35 9.61 2.20
CA ARG A 29 1.00 10.01 1.78
C ARG A 29 0.96 10.47 0.32
N ILE A 30 1.95 11.26 -0.11
CA ILE A 30 2.06 11.67 -1.52
C ILE A 30 2.16 10.43 -2.43
N ILE A 31 2.95 9.43 -2.05
CA ILE A 31 3.10 8.20 -2.84
C ILE A 31 1.84 7.34 -2.78
N LEU A 32 1.14 7.30 -1.63
CA LEU A 32 -0.16 6.63 -1.48
C LEU A 32 -1.18 7.14 -2.51
N GLU A 33 -1.28 8.47 -2.65
CA GLU A 33 -2.16 9.11 -3.63
C GLU A 33 -1.76 8.80 -5.09
N ALA A 34 -0.46 8.61 -5.34
CA ALA A 34 0.09 8.26 -6.64
C ALA A 34 -0.02 6.75 -7.00
N LEU A 35 -0.44 5.88 -6.07
CA LEU A 35 -0.48 4.43 -6.29
C LEU A 35 -1.19 3.97 -7.57
N PRO A 36 -2.33 4.54 -8.00
CA PRO A 36 -2.98 4.16 -9.26
C PRO A 36 -2.10 4.31 -10.51
N LEU A 37 -1.12 5.23 -10.45
CA LEU A 37 -0.15 5.45 -11.53
C LEU A 37 1.08 4.53 -11.39
N LEU A 38 1.42 4.14 -10.16
CA LEU A 38 2.62 3.36 -9.85
C LEU A 38 2.40 1.85 -9.99
N VAL A 39 1.22 1.37 -9.57
CA VAL A 39 0.87 -0.06 -9.53
C VAL A 39 -0.37 -0.29 -10.39
N PRO A 40 -0.22 -0.72 -11.66
CA PRO A 40 -1.36 -0.92 -12.57
C PRO A 40 -2.28 -2.06 -12.12
N ASP A 41 -1.71 -3.14 -11.60
CA ASP A 41 -2.45 -4.30 -11.10
C ASP A 41 -3.30 -3.91 -9.89
N ALA A 42 -4.60 -4.17 -9.95
CA ALA A 42 -5.54 -3.70 -8.93
C ALA A 42 -5.39 -4.41 -7.59
N GLU A 43 -5.08 -5.71 -7.60
CA GLU A 43 -4.91 -6.51 -6.39
C GLU A 43 -3.61 -6.14 -5.70
N VAL A 44 -2.50 -6.04 -6.45
CA VAL A 44 -1.21 -5.59 -5.89
C VAL A 44 -1.33 -4.17 -5.34
N ARG A 45 -2.02 -3.28 -6.05
CA ARG A 45 -2.24 -1.90 -5.59
C ARG A 45 -3.03 -1.85 -4.29
N LEU A 46 -4.08 -2.66 -4.16
CA LEU A 46 -4.90 -2.75 -2.95
C LEU A 46 -4.06 -3.19 -1.75
N LEU A 47 -3.21 -4.20 -1.93
CA LEU A 47 -2.28 -4.67 -0.90
C LEU A 47 -1.29 -3.57 -0.49
N CYS A 48 -0.64 -2.92 -1.46
CA CYS A 48 0.28 -1.81 -1.19
C CYS A 48 -0.40 -0.65 -0.46
N GLN A 49 -1.61 -0.28 -0.89
CA GLN A 49 -2.41 0.76 -0.25
C GLN A 49 -2.71 0.40 1.20
N SER A 50 -3.13 -0.84 1.46
CA SER A 50 -3.44 -1.32 2.81
C SER A 50 -2.23 -1.25 3.74
N ILE A 51 -1.05 -1.66 3.25
CA ILE A 51 0.21 -1.61 4.03
C ILE A 51 0.58 -0.17 4.38
N LEU A 52 0.46 0.77 3.43
CA LEU A 52 0.76 2.18 3.66
C LEU A 52 -0.23 2.81 4.65
N LEU A 53 -1.53 2.51 4.54
CA LEU A 53 -2.54 2.97 5.48
C LEU A 53 -2.22 2.52 6.92
N VAL A 54 -1.84 1.26 7.12
CA VAL A 54 -1.38 0.76 8.43
C VAL A 54 -0.19 1.56 8.94
N GLY A 55 0.83 1.77 8.10
CA GLY A 55 2.02 2.54 8.48
C GLY A 55 1.73 4.02 8.78
N LEU A 56 0.66 4.58 8.22
CA LEU A 56 0.17 5.93 8.49
C LEU A 56 -0.75 6.01 9.72
N GLY A 57 -1.06 4.88 10.38
CA GLY A 57 -1.96 4.81 11.53
C GLY A 57 -3.45 4.70 11.17
N GLU A 58 -3.78 4.48 9.90
CA GLU A 58 -5.13 4.36 9.34
C GLU A 58 -5.55 2.89 9.23
N LEU A 59 -5.46 2.16 10.35
CA LEU A 59 -5.79 0.73 10.41
C LEU A 59 -7.25 0.42 10.02
N PRO A 60 -8.27 1.18 10.47
CA PRO A 60 -9.66 0.93 10.07
C PRO A 60 -9.86 0.97 8.55
N GLU A 61 -9.27 1.96 7.88
CA GLU A 61 -9.32 2.16 6.44
C GLU A 61 -8.62 1.00 5.70
N ALA A 62 -7.47 0.55 6.22
CA ALA A 62 -6.77 -0.61 5.68
C ALA A 62 -7.63 -1.88 5.74
N LEU A 63 -8.30 -2.14 6.87
CA LEU A 63 -9.16 -3.31 7.04
C LEU A 63 -10.39 -3.26 6.11
N GLN A 64 -11.04 -2.10 5.99
CA GLN A 64 -12.15 -1.90 5.06
C GLN A 64 -11.73 -2.10 3.60
N LEU A 65 -10.49 -1.73 3.26
CA LEU A 65 -9.97 -1.92 1.93
C LEU A 65 -9.70 -3.41 1.64
N LEU A 66 -9.10 -4.13 2.59
CA LEU A 66 -8.82 -5.56 2.47
C LEU A 66 -10.10 -6.41 2.36
N GLU A 67 -11.21 -5.97 2.94
CA GLU A 67 -12.53 -6.60 2.78
C GLU A 67 -13.04 -6.64 1.34
N LYS A 68 -12.53 -5.77 0.47
CA LYS A 68 -12.96 -5.69 -0.94
C LYS A 68 -12.29 -6.74 -1.83
N SER A 69 -11.26 -7.42 -1.35
CA SER A 69 -10.53 -8.45 -2.09
C SER A 69 -10.82 -9.84 -1.53
N GLN A 70 -10.96 -10.81 -2.43
CA GLN A 70 -11.07 -12.23 -2.10
C GLN A 70 -9.74 -12.99 -2.28
N SER A 71 -8.65 -12.30 -2.61
CA SER A 71 -7.34 -12.93 -2.79
C SER A 71 -6.83 -13.56 -1.49
N ALA A 72 -6.04 -14.62 -1.61
CA ALA A 72 -5.46 -15.30 -0.46
C ALA A 72 -4.52 -14.36 0.31
N GLU A 73 -3.80 -13.51 -0.42
CA GLU A 73 -2.88 -12.51 0.12
C GLU A 73 -3.60 -11.44 0.93
N ALA A 74 -4.73 -10.91 0.44
CA ALA A 74 -5.51 -9.92 1.17
C ALA A 74 -6.14 -10.51 2.44
N GLN A 75 -6.64 -11.74 2.36
CA GLN A 75 -7.17 -12.46 3.52
C GLN A 75 -6.07 -12.72 4.57
N ALA A 76 -4.89 -13.14 4.13
CA ALA A 76 -3.75 -13.37 5.02
C ALA A 76 -3.29 -12.08 5.71
N LEU A 77 -3.18 -10.98 4.96
CA LEU A 77 -2.81 -9.67 5.51
C LEU A 77 -3.86 -9.14 6.49
N ARG A 78 -5.14 -9.23 6.16
CA ARG A 78 -6.22 -8.81 7.08
C ARG A 78 -6.17 -9.60 8.38
N LYS A 79 -5.94 -10.91 8.29
CA LYS A 79 -5.84 -11.77 9.46
C LYS A 79 -4.63 -11.41 10.33
N SER A 80 -3.47 -11.10 9.74
CA SER A 80 -2.30 -10.72 10.53
C SER A 80 -2.50 -9.39 11.26
N LEU A 81 -3.17 -8.41 10.64
CA LEU A 81 -3.45 -7.10 11.23
C LEU A 81 -4.50 -7.14 12.37
N LEU A 82 -5.38 -8.14 12.39
CA LEU A 82 -6.35 -8.31 13.47
C LEU A 82 -5.75 -9.05 14.69
N LEU A 83 -4.55 -9.62 14.54
CA LEU A 83 -3.85 -10.38 15.59
C LEU A 83 -2.69 -9.61 16.22
N SER A 84 -2.30 -8.47 15.64
CA SER A 84 -1.28 -7.54 16.14
C SER A 84 -1.84 -6.56 17.15
#